data_AF-A0A842X1N8-F1
#
_entry.id   AF-A0A842X1N8-F1
#
_cell.length_a   1.000
_cell.length_b   1.000
_cell.length_c   1.000
_cell.angle_alpha   90.00
_cell.angle_beta   90.00
_cell.angle_gamma   90.00
#
_symmetry.space_group_name_H-M   'P 1'
#
loop_
_entity.id
_entity.type
_entity.pdbx_description
1 polymer ?
#
loop_
_entity_poly.entity_id
_entity_poly.type
_entity_poly.pdbx_seq_one_letter_code
_entity_poly.pdbx_strand_id
1 'polypeptide(L)'
;MVRLTTISNILAGIGLAILGFSAVLKYLLQALGETGTPYPFYTWIGAAGILTIVIIMSIITTFTEMTGFVHPEDKLVANMFVFLTTIGTFLMFGILDEGLLYQEWMYNIASMMMIAFVFLFIFVFFSAAITEGGDTGQVKEMTARFMLVSLLLGAVLAGLKLGLDIIYESYSYELAAGIMGIVSVVITMMIVIFLGRRYEPVGE
;
A
#
# COMPACT_ATOMS: atom_id res chain seq x y z
N MET A 1 18.86 15.26 -16.77
CA MET A 1 18.46 13.84 -16.85
C MET A 1 17.24 13.69 -15.95
N VAL A 2 16.06 13.43 -16.50
CA VAL A 2 14.84 13.28 -15.68
C VAL A 2 14.94 11.93 -14.96
N ARG A 3 14.87 11.93 -13.63
CA ARG A 3 14.99 10.72 -12.83
C ARG A 3 13.75 9.84 -13.06
N LEU A 4 13.97 8.54 -13.27
CA LEU A 4 12.89 7.56 -13.46
C LEU A 4 11.91 7.55 -12.27
N THR A 5 12.40 7.88 -11.07
CA THR A 5 11.61 8.06 -9.85
C THR A 5 10.63 9.24 -9.94
N THR A 6 11.06 10.39 -10.47
CA THR A 6 10.19 11.56 -10.66
C THR A 6 9.05 11.24 -11.63
N ILE A 7 9.34 10.52 -12.71
CA ILE A 7 8.33 10.08 -13.68
C ILE A 7 7.36 9.09 -13.02
N SER A 8 7.87 8.11 -12.28
CA SER A 8 7.06 7.14 -11.54
C SER A 8 6.10 7.82 -10.56
N ASN A 9 6.58 8.81 -9.80
CA ASN A 9 5.75 9.56 -8.84
C ASN A 9 4.64 10.36 -9.53
N ILE A 10 4.96 11.03 -10.64
CA ILE A 10 3.97 11.76 -11.44
C ILE A 10 2.92 10.79 -12.00
N LEU A 11 3.35 9.67 -12.56
CA LEU A 11 2.44 8.66 -13.10
C LEU A 11 1.56 8.03 -12.00
N ALA A 12 2.11 7.76 -10.82
CA ALA A 12 1.34 7.26 -9.69
C ALA A 12 0.31 8.29 -9.21
N GLY A 13 0.69 9.57 -9.14
CA GLY A 13 -0.22 10.67 -8.85
C GLY A 13 -1.35 10.81 -9.87
N ILE A 14 -1.03 10.68 -11.17
CA ILE A 14 -2.02 10.64 -12.24
C ILE A 14 -2.94 9.42 -12.09
N GLY A 15 -2.39 8.25 -11.78
CA GLY A 15 -3.17 7.03 -11.50
C GLY A 15 -4.17 7.24 -10.37
N LEU A 16 -3.74 7.78 -9.23
CA LEU A 16 -4.60 8.13 -8.11
C LEU A 16 -5.67 9.16 -8.48
N ALA A 17 -5.32 10.18 -9.27
CA ALA A 17 -6.28 11.16 -9.75
C ALA A 17 -7.34 10.53 -10.67
N ILE A 18 -6.96 9.61 -11.55
CA ILE A 18 -7.90 8.88 -12.41
C ILE A 18 -8.80 7.96 -11.58
N LEU A 19 -8.29 7.30 -10.54
CA LEU A 19 -9.10 6.51 -9.62
C LEU A 19 -10.12 7.38 -8.87
N GLY A 20 -9.69 8.54 -8.36
CA GLY A 20 -10.59 9.51 -7.74
C GLY A 20 -11.64 10.03 -8.72
N PHE A 21 -11.24 10.31 -9.96
CA PHE A 21 -12.16 10.70 -11.02
C PHE A 21 -13.17 9.58 -11.35
N SER A 22 -12.73 8.33 -11.40
CA SER A 22 -13.60 7.16 -11.60
C SER A 22 -14.67 7.06 -10.50
N ALA A 23 -14.29 7.31 -9.25
CA ALA A 23 -15.23 7.35 -8.12
C ALA A 23 -16.25 8.48 -8.28
N VAL A 24 -15.79 9.71 -8.55
CA VAL A 24 -16.67 10.87 -8.74
C VAL A 24 -17.62 10.64 -9.92
N LEU A 25 -17.11 10.11 -11.03
CA LEU A 25 -17.91 9.81 -12.21
C LEU A 25 -18.99 8.78 -11.91
N LYS A 26 -18.68 7.71 -11.17
CA LYS A 26 -19.66 6.72 -10.71
C LYS A 26 -20.80 7.40 -9.93
N TYR A 27 -20.48 8.16 -8.89
CA TYR A 27 -21.51 8.78 -8.04
C TYR A 27 -22.30 9.86 -8.77
N LEU A 28 -21.67 10.62 -9.68
CA LEU A 28 -22.36 11.61 -10.50
C LEU A 28 -23.37 10.95 -11.45
N LEU A 29 -23.00 9.85 -12.11
CA LEU A 29 -23.92 9.11 -12.98
C LEU A 29 -25.07 8.49 -12.19
N GLN A 30 -24.80 7.95 -11.00
CA GLN A 30 -25.85 7.47 -10.10
C GLN A 30 -26.82 8.58 -9.68
N ALA A 31 -26.32 9.79 -9.37
CA ALA A 31 -27.15 10.93 -9.02
C ALA A 31 -28.03 11.43 -10.17
N LEU A 32 -27.59 11.23 -11.42
CA LEU A 32 -28.35 11.54 -12.63
C LEU A 32 -29.34 10.44 -13.03
N GLY A 33 -29.38 9.31 -12.31
CA GLY A 33 -30.25 8.17 -12.63
C GLY A 33 -29.71 7.25 -13.74
N GLU A 34 -28.48 7.50 -14.22
CA GLU A 34 -27.82 6.72 -15.27
C GLU A 34 -27.00 5.59 -14.65
N THR A 35 -27.67 4.48 -14.32
CA THR A 35 -27.02 3.28 -13.76
C THR A 35 -26.63 2.27 -14.86
N GLY A 36 -25.45 1.66 -14.76
CA GLY A 36 -25.00 0.59 -15.66
C GLY A 36 -24.22 1.06 -16.89
N THR A 37 -23.80 2.33 -16.95
CA THR A 37 -22.92 2.80 -18.01
C THR A 37 -21.47 2.32 -17.78
N PRO A 38 -20.72 1.95 -18.83
CA PRO A 38 -19.37 1.40 -18.69
C PRO A 38 -18.29 2.47 -18.47
N TYR A 39 -18.65 3.76 -18.43
CA TYR A 39 -17.68 4.85 -18.36
C TYR A 39 -16.77 4.80 -17.11
N PRO A 40 -17.30 4.59 -15.88
CA PRO A 40 -16.45 4.46 -14.70
C PRO A 40 -15.43 3.31 -14.82
N PHE A 41 -15.85 2.19 -15.41
CA PHE A 41 -14.99 1.03 -15.67
C PHE A 41 -13.86 1.34 -16.66
N TYR A 42 -14.12 2.04 -17.76
CA TYR A 42 -13.07 2.43 -18.69
C TYR A 42 -12.04 3.38 -18.07
N THR A 43 -12.48 4.31 -17.21
CA THR A 43 -11.54 5.16 -16.48
C THR A 43 -10.66 4.35 -15.51
N TRP A 44 -11.23 3.34 -14.86
CA TRP A 44 -10.47 2.42 -14.01
C TRP A 44 -9.46 1.58 -14.79
N ILE A 45 -9.82 1.07 -15.98
CA ILE A 45 -8.86 0.37 -16.87
C ILE A 45 -7.66 1.28 -17.18
N GLY A 46 -7.92 2.56 -17.48
CA GLY A 46 -6.87 3.55 -17.69
C GLY A 46 -5.93 3.67 -16.48
N ALA A 47 -6.49 3.78 -15.27
CA ALA A 47 -5.70 3.80 -14.05
C ALA A 47 -4.89 2.51 -13.81
N ALA A 48 -5.50 1.35 -14.05
CA ALA A 48 -4.83 0.05 -13.90
C ALA A 48 -3.67 -0.13 -14.89
N GLY A 49 -3.81 0.39 -16.12
CA GLY A 49 -2.74 0.46 -17.10
C GLY A 49 -1.55 1.31 -16.60
N ILE A 50 -1.83 2.49 -16.04
CA ILE A 50 -0.79 3.35 -15.45
C ILE A 50 -0.14 2.67 -14.24
N LEU A 51 -0.92 2.02 -13.37
CA LEU A 51 -0.40 1.27 -12.23
C LEU A 51 0.62 0.21 -12.69
N THR A 52 0.33 -0.52 -13.76
CA THR A 52 1.23 -1.53 -14.30
C THR A 52 2.58 -0.92 -14.69
N ILE A 53 2.56 0.24 -15.36
CA ILE A 53 3.78 0.97 -15.74
C ILE A 53 4.55 1.42 -14.49
N VAL A 54 3.85 1.98 -13.51
CA VAL A 54 4.42 2.46 -12.25
C VAL A 54 5.08 1.32 -11.48
N ILE A 55 4.46 0.14 -11.39
CA ILE A 55 5.03 -1.04 -10.74
C ILE A 55 6.35 -1.45 -11.42
N ILE A 56 6.35 -1.55 -12.75
CA ILE A 56 7.55 -1.91 -13.52
C ILE A 56 8.67 -0.90 -13.26
N MET A 57 8.37 0.40 -13.31
CA MET A 57 9.34 1.45 -13.00
C MET A 57 9.85 1.32 -11.56
N SER A 58 8.97 1.07 -10.58
CA SER A 58 9.34 0.93 -9.17
C SER A 58 10.31 -0.22 -8.94
N ILE A 59 10.04 -1.38 -9.55
CA ILE A 59 10.93 -2.56 -9.50
C ILE A 59 12.30 -2.20 -10.06
N ILE A 60 12.34 -1.58 -11.25
CA ILE A 60 13.60 -1.17 -11.88
C ILE A 60 14.34 -0.18 -10.97
N THR A 61 13.69 0.87 -10.46
CA THR A 61 14.36 1.89 -9.62
C THR A 61 14.81 1.36 -8.26
N THR A 62 14.12 0.35 -7.72
CA THR A 62 14.45 -0.23 -6.42
C THR A 62 15.67 -1.13 -6.54
N PHE A 63 15.71 -2.01 -7.55
CA PHE A 63 16.75 -3.03 -7.70
C PHE A 63 17.91 -2.65 -8.62
N THR A 64 17.79 -1.56 -9.39
CA THR A 64 18.89 -1.05 -10.22
C THR A 64 19.39 0.29 -9.69
N GLU A 65 20.67 0.33 -9.31
CA GLU A 65 21.38 1.58 -8.98
C GLU A 65 21.68 2.43 -10.23
N MET A 66 21.33 1.93 -11.42
CA MET A 66 21.63 2.54 -12.71
C MET A 66 20.96 3.90 -12.94
N THR A 67 20.08 4.35 -12.05
CA THR A 67 19.35 5.62 -12.17
C THR A 67 19.88 6.71 -11.25
N GLY A 68 21.19 6.74 -10.98
CA GLY A 68 21.96 7.90 -10.49
C GLY A 68 21.51 8.52 -9.16
N PHE A 69 22.31 8.37 -8.11
CA PHE A 69 22.18 9.05 -6.79
C PHE A 69 20.74 9.48 -6.44
N VAL A 70 19.87 8.49 -6.31
CA VAL A 70 18.50 8.69 -5.84
C VAL A 70 18.58 8.73 -4.32
N HIS A 71 18.18 9.84 -3.69
CA HIS A 71 18.09 9.89 -2.24
C HIS A 71 17.19 8.74 -1.76
N PRO A 72 17.54 8.00 -0.69
CA PRO A 72 16.72 6.90 -0.19
C PRO A 72 15.25 7.31 0.05
N GLU A 73 15.02 8.57 0.42
CA GLU A 73 13.70 9.18 0.58
C GLU A 73 12.88 9.16 -0.71
N ASP A 74 13.49 9.46 -1.86
CA ASP A 74 12.80 9.45 -3.17
C ASP A 74 12.33 8.04 -3.54
N LYS A 75 13.11 7.00 -3.21
CA LYS A 75 12.74 5.59 -3.43
C LYS A 75 11.60 5.16 -2.50
N LEU A 76 11.66 5.61 -1.24
CA LEU A 76 10.63 5.32 -0.24
C LEU A 76 9.29 5.93 -0.67
N VAL A 77 9.28 7.23 -1.01
CA VAL A 77 8.09 7.95 -1.45
C VAL A 77 7.49 7.31 -2.71
N ALA A 78 8.32 6.93 -3.69
CA ALA A 78 7.84 6.25 -4.90
C ALA A 78 7.13 4.93 -4.59
N ASN A 79 7.77 4.06 -3.80
CA ASN A 79 7.19 2.77 -3.43
C ASN A 79 5.90 2.91 -2.61
N MET A 80 5.73 4.00 -1.84
CA MET A 80 4.48 4.28 -1.16
C MET A 80 3.36 4.70 -2.09
N PHE A 81 3.65 5.55 -3.08
CA PHE A 81 2.65 5.91 -4.08
C PHE A 81 2.21 4.67 -4.87
N VAL A 82 3.13 3.75 -5.17
CA VAL A 82 2.79 2.45 -5.77
C VAL A 82 1.85 1.66 -4.86
N PHE A 83 2.16 1.57 -3.56
CA PHE A 83 1.31 0.88 -2.58
C PHE A 83 -0.10 1.49 -2.52
N LEU A 84 -0.22 2.81 -2.37
CA LEU A 84 -1.50 3.52 -2.29
C LEU A 84 -2.30 3.39 -3.58
N THR A 85 -1.64 3.50 -4.74
CA THR A 85 -2.31 3.33 -6.04
C THR A 85 -2.78 1.89 -6.23
N THR A 86 -2.02 0.90 -5.74
CA THR A 86 -2.39 -0.51 -5.79
C THR A 86 -3.65 -0.77 -4.96
N ILE A 87 -3.64 -0.41 -3.68
CA ILE A 87 -4.82 -0.54 -2.81
C ILE A 87 -6.01 0.20 -3.40
N GLY A 88 -5.81 1.45 -3.81
CA GLY A 88 -6.86 2.27 -4.42
C GLY A 88 -7.46 1.61 -5.66
N THR A 89 -6.64 0.97 -6.50
CA THR A 89 -7.14 0.27 -7.71
C THR A 89 -8.03 -0.91 -7.35
N PHE A 90 -7.63 -1.75 -6.39
CA PHE A 90 -8.44 -2.90 -5.95
C PHE A 90 -9.74 -2.47 -5.27
N LEU A 91 -9.68 -1.47 -4.38
CA LEU A 91 -10.86 -0.94 -3.71
C LEU A 91 -11.82 -0.27 -4.71
N MET A 92 -11.29 0.53 -5.64
CA MET A 92 -12.10 1.14 -6.69
C MET A 92 -12.76 0.10 -7.58
N PHE A 93 -12.08 -1.01 -7.87
CA PHE A 93 -12.67 -2.08 -8.68
C PHE A 93 -13.93 -2.65 -8.02
N GLY A 94 -13.89 -2.95 -6.72
CA GLY A 94 -15.09 -3.38 -6.00
C GLY A 94 -16.16 -2.28 -5.91
N ILE A 95 -15.77 -0.99 -5.90
CA ILE A 95 -16.72 0.13 -5.94
C ILE A 95 -17.46 0.12 -7.28
N LEU A 96 -16.85 -0.28 -8.39
CA LEU A 96 -17.50 -0.26 -9.69
C LEU A 96 -18.62 -1.31 -9.88
N ASP A 97 -18.77 -2.21 -8.91
CA ASP A 97 -19.87 -3.18 -8.77
C ASP A 97 -19.94 -4.29 -9.84
N GLU A 98 -19.40 -5.46 -9.50
CA GLU A 98 -19.66 -6.74 -10.18
C GLU A 98 -20.40 -7.76 -9.25
N GLY A 99 -20.93 -7.30 -8.10
CA GLY A 99 -21.67 -8.12 -7.12
C GLY A 99 -20.97 -8.33 -5.77
N LEU A 100 -21.76 -8.77 -4.77
CA LEU A 100 -21.33 -8.92 -3.36
C LEU A 100 -20.09 -9.82 -3.18
N LEU A 101 -20.01 -10.92 -3.93
CA LEU A 101 -18.86 -11.83 -3.88
C LEU A 101 -17.56 -11.14 -4.33
N TYR A 102 -17.64 -10.33 -5.39
CA TYR A 102 -16.48 -9.61 -5.92
C TYR A 102 -16.04 -8.51 -4.96
N GLN A 103 -17.00 -7.81 -4.35
CA GLN A 103 -16.72 -6.81 -3.32
C GLN A 103 -15.98 -7.43 -2.13
N GLU A 104 -16.47 -8.55 -1.61
CA GLU A 104 -15.80 -9.28 -0.52
C GLU A 104 -14.38 -9.69 -0.90
N TRP A 105 -14.20 -10.25 -2.09
CA TRP A 105 -12.89 -10.64 -2.61
C TRP A 105 -11.93 -9.46 -2.72
N MET A 106 -12.38 -8.34 -3.29
CA MET A 106 -11.55 -7.14 -3.44
C MET A 106 -11.17 -6.54 -2.08
N TYR A 107 -12.11 -6.51 -1.13
CA TYR A 107 -11.83 -6.03 0.23
C TYR A 107 -10.83 -6.93 0.96
N ASN A 108 -10.98 -8.24 0.84
CA ASN A 108 -10.06 -9.21 1.45
C ASN A 108 -8.65 -9.11 0.88
N ILE A 109 -8.52 -8.97 -0.44
CA ILE A 109 -7.22 -8.76 -1.10
C ILE A 109 -6.57 -7.46 -0.62
N ALA A 110 -7.33 -6.35 -0.59
CA ALA A 110 -6.83 -5.07 -0.09
C ALA A 110 -6.41 -5.13 1.38
N SER A 111 -7.19 -5.80 2.23
CA SER A 111 -6.87 -6.05 3.63
C SER A 111 -5.58 -6.83 3.79
N MET A 112 -5.39 -7.90 3.01
CA MET A 112 -4.16 -8.70 3.04
C MET A 112 -2.94 -7.89 2.61
N MET A 113 -3.05 -7.05 1.57
CA MET A 113 -1.97 -6.16 1.14
C MET A 113 -1.59 -5.17 2.24
N MET A 114 -2.56 -4.57 2.93
CA MET A 114 -2.32 -3.68 4.06
C MET A 114 -1.62 -4.39 5.22
N ILE A 115 -2.13 -5.57 5.61
CA ILE A 115 -1.54 -6.39 6.68
C ILE A 115 -0.10 -6.77 6.33
N ALA A 116 0.16 -7.19 5.09
CA ALA A 116 1.51 -7.52 4.63
C ALA A 116 2.45 -6.31 4.67
N PHE A 117 1.96 -5.13 4.30
CA PHE A 117 2.75 -3.89 4.38
C PHE A 117 3.12 -3.52 5.81
N VAL A 118 2.15 -3.59 6.74
CA VAL A 118 2.39 -3.37 8.19
C VAL A 118 3.34 -4.43 8.75
N PHE A 119 3.18 -5.70 8.35
CA PHE A 119 4.07 -6.79 8.74
C PHE A 119 5.52 -6.49 8.35
N LEU A 120 5.77 -6.15 7.08
CA LEU A 120 7.11 -5.85 6.59
C LEU A 120 7.73 -4.67 7.33
N PHE A 121 6.93 -3.63 7.61
CA PHE A 121 7.40 -2.47 8.36
C PHE A 121 7.82 -2.83 9.79
N ILE A 122 6.97 -3.55 10.54
CA ILE A 122 7.30 -3.98 11.90
C ILE A 122 8.51 -4.92 11.89
N PHE A 123 8.57 -5.85 10.93
CA PHE A 123 9.69 -6.77 10.80
C PHE A 123 11.03 -6.05 10.60
N VAL A 124 11.08 -5.07 9.68
CA VAL A 124 12.28 -4.24 9.46
C VAL A 124 12.63 -3.45 10.72
N PHE A 125 11.65 -2.93 11.43
CA PHE A 125 11.89 -2.16 12.66
C PHE A 125 12.56 -3.00 13.77
N PHE A 126 12.11 -4.23 13.96
CA PHE A 126 12.66 -5.13 14.99
C PHE A 126 13.88 -5.93 14.52
N SER A 127 14.28 -5.84 13.23
CA SER A 127 15.35 -6.68 12.69
C SER A 127 16.65 -6.52 13.48
N ALA A 128 17.04 -5.28 13.81
CA ALA A 128 18.25 -5.00 14.57
C ALA A 128 18.22 -5.63 15.98
N ALA A 129 17.08 -5.55 16.66
CA ALA A 129 16.90 -6.13 18.00
C ALA A 129 16.87 -7.68 17.98
N ILE A 130 16.35 -8.26 16.88
CA ILE A 130 16.36 -9.71 16.67
C ILE A 130 17.80 -10.20 16.44
N THR A 131 18.58 -9.48 15.63
CA THR A 131 19.94 -9.89 15.26
C THR A 131 20.99 -9.55 16.32
N GLU A 132 20.65 -8.70 17.29
CA GLU A 132 21.53 -8.36 18.41
C GLU A 132 21.88 -9.64 19.22
N GLY A 133 23.17 -9.96 19.29
CA GLY A 133 23.69 -11.22 19.85
C GLY A 133 24.03 -12.31 18.83
N GLY A 134 23.81 -12.07 17.54
CA GLY A 134 24.29 -12.96 16.47
C GLY A 134 25.80 -13.04 16.34
N ASP A 135 26.47 -11.90 16.52
CA ASP A 135 27.92 -11.79 16.39
C ASP A 135 28.69 -12.44 17.56
N THR A 136 28.02 -12.70 18.69
CA THR A 136 28.58 -13.38 19.88
C THR A 136 28.30 -14.90 19.89
N GLY A 137 27.74 -15.46 18.82
CA GLY A 137 27.44 -16.90 18.73
C GLY A 137 26.26 -17.37 19.60
N GLN A 138 25.43 -16.45 20.10
CA GLN A 138 24.29 -16.75 20.97
C GLN A 138 23.04 -17.14 20.18
N VAL A 139 23.13 -18.19 19.36
CA VAL A 139 22.04 -18.64 18.47
C VAL A 139 20.75 -18.95 19.23
N LYS A 140 20.83 -19.48 20.46
CA LYS A 140 19.64 -19.77 21.28
C LYS A 140 18.90 -18.50 21.71
N GLU A 141 19.63 -17.44 22.00
CA GLU A 141 19.06 -16.15 22.40
C GLU A 141 18.43 -15.44 21.20
N MET A 142 19.11 -15.43 20.06
CA MET A 142 18.56 -14.92 18.80
C MET A 142 17.24 -15.63 18.42
N THR A 143 17.20 -16.96 18.49
CA THR A 143 15.99 -17.73 18.20
C THR A 143 14.87 -17.41 19.19
N ALA A 144 15.18 -17.23 20.48
CA ALA A 144 14.18 -16.83 21.48
C ALA A 144 13.61 -15.44 21.22
N ARG A 145 14.45 -14.46 20.87
CA ARG A 145 14.04 -13.10 20.49
C ARG A 145 13.19 -13.12 19.23
N PHE A 146 13.59 -13.89 18.21
CA PHE A 146 12.82 -14.07 16.98
C PHE A 146 11.43 -14.66 17.23
N MET A 147 11.33 -15.72 18.05
CA MET A 147 10.04 -16.33 18.39
C MET A 147 9.12 -15.34 19.12
N LEU A 148 9.66 -14.58 20.07
CA LEU A 148 8.87 -13.60 20.83
C LEU A 148 8.36 -12.46 19.93
N VAL A 149 9.24 -11.92 19.07
CA VAL A 149 8.84 -10.86 18.11
C VAL A 149 7.83 -11.41 17.11
N SER A 150 8.00 -12.64 16.62
CA SER A 150 7.05 -13.28 15.69
C SER A 150 5.68 -13.49 16.32
N LEU A 151 5.62 -13.89 17.59
CA LEU A 151 4.38 -14.04 18.34
C LEU A 151 3.66 -12.70 18.53
N LEU A 152 4.41 -11.66 18.93
CA LEU A 152 3.87 -10.31 19.09
C LEU A 152 3.35 -9.76 17.75
N LEU A 153 4.10 -9.97 16.68
CA LEU A 153 3.72 -9.58 15.33
C LEU A 153 2.45 -10.31 14.92
N GLY A 154 2.36 -11.63 15.13
CA GLY A 154 1.15 -12.41 14.86
C GLY A 154 -0.08 -11.87 15.60
N ALA A 155 0.05 -11.49 16.88
CA ALA A 155 -1.04 -10.89 17.64
C ALA A 155 -1.47 -9.53 17.08
N VAL A 156 -0.51 -8.67 16.69
CA VAL A 156 -0.80 -7.37 16.08
C VAL A 156 -1.52 -7.53 14.73
N LEU A 157 -1.05 -8.43 13.87
CA LEU A 157 -1.68 -8.68 12.57
C LEU A 157 -3.07 -9.28 12.71
N ALA A 158 -3.28 -10.18 13.67
CA ALA A 158 -4.60 -10.74 13.96
C ALA A 158 -5.57 -9.65 14.44
N GLY A 159 -5.12 -8.75 15.33
CA GLY A 159 -5.90 -7.60 15.76
C GLY A 159 -6.23 -6.63 14.63
N LEU A 160 -5.26 -6.36 13.74
CA LEU A 160 -5.48 -5.53 12.56
C LEU A 160 -6.52 -6.16 11.61
N LYS A 161 -6.39 -7.46 11.33
CA LYS A 161 -7.37 -8.19 10.53
C LYS A 161 -8.76 -8.13 11.15
N LEU A 162 -8.90 -8.42 12.44
CA LEU A 162 -10.18 -8.33 13.15
C LEU A 162 -10.79 -6.93 12.99
N GLY A 163 -9.99 -5.86 13.13
CA GLY A 163 -10.46 -4.49 12.94
C GLY A 163 -10.97 -4.23 11.51
N LEU A 164 -10.26 -4.72 10.49
CA LEU A 164 -10.67 -4.58 9.09
C LEU A 164 -11.93 -5.39 8.78
N ASP A 165 -12.06 -6.60 9.33
CA ASP A 165 -13.22 -7.47 9.17
C ASP A 165 -14.45 -6.82 9.83
N ILE A 166 -14.32 -6.28 11.05
CA ILE A 166 -15.40 -5.53 11.73
C ILE A 166 -15.86 -4.34 10.90
N ILE A 167 -14.94 -3.59 10.29
CA ILE A 167 -15.28 -2.46 9.42
C ILE A 167 -16.08 -2.95 8.21
N TYR A 168 -15.68 -4.07 7.60
CA TYR A 168 -16.40 -4.64 6.46
C TYR A 168 -17.80 -5.12 6.83
N GLU A 169 -17.94 -5.80 7.96
CA GLU A 169 -19.23 -6.34 8.42
C GLU A 169 -20.20 -5.25 8.90
N SER A 170 -19.68 -4.11 9.39
CA SER A 170 -20.50 -3.04 9.99
C SER A 170 -20.98 -1.98 8.99
N TYR A 171 -20.34 -1.86 7.83
CA TYR A 171 -20.57 -0.78 6.87
C TYR A 171 -20.83 -1.31 5.46
N SER A 172 -21.39 -0.46 4.57
CA SER A 172 -21.44 -0.82 3.15
C SER A 172 -20.02 -0.89 2.56
N TYR A 173 -19.86 -1.63 1.46
CA TYR A 173 -18.56 -1.78 0.81
C TYR A 173 -17.92 -0.42 0.49
N GLU A 174 -18.69 0.56 0.03
CA GLU A 174 -18.17 1.89 -0.30
C GLU A 174 -17.59 2.61 0.91
N LEU A 175 -18.26 2.52 2.06
CA LEU A 175 -17.80 3.10 3.31
C LEU A 175 -16.60 2.34 3.86
N ALA A 176 -16.65 1.01 3.85
CA ALA A 176 -15.54 0.17 4.30
C ALA A 176 -14.28 0.41 3.46
N ALA A 177 -14.42 0.45 2.13
CA ALA A 177 -13.35 0.78 1.19
C ALA A 177 -12.81 2.20 1.41
N GLY A 178 -13.69 3.19 1.62
CA GLY A 178 -13.30 4.56 1.95
C GLY A 178 -12.48 4.64 3.24
N ILE A 179 -12.94 3.98 4.31
CA ILE A 179 -12.22 3.91 5.59
C ILE A 179 -10.86 3.24 5.41
N MET A 180 -10.80 2.09 4.72
CA MET A 180 -9.55 1.39 4.45
C MET A 180 -8.58 2.25 3.62
N GLY A 181 -9.07 2.99 2.63
CA GLY A 181 -8.26 3.92 1.85
C GLY A 181 -7.65 5.01 2.72
N ILE A 182 -8.44 5.63 3.61
CA ILE A 182 -7.96 6.64 4.56
C ILE A 182 -6.93 6.05 5.52
N VAL A 183 -7.22 4.88 6.10
CA VAL A 183 -6.28 4.17 7.00
C VAL A 183 -4.97 3.86 6.29
N SER A 184 -5.02 3.42 5.03
CA SER A 184 -3.82 3.17 4.20
C SER A 184 -2.97 4.43 4.10
N VAL A 185 -3.58 5.57 3.75
CA VAL A 185 -2.86 6.86 3.65
C VAL A 185 -2.24 7.26 4.99
N VAL A 186 -3.00 7.15 6.10
CA VAL A 186 -2.51 7.51 7.44
C VAL A 186 -1.33 6.64 7.85
N ILE A 187 -1.43 5.31 7.71
CA ILE A 187 -0.35 4.37 8.05
C ILE A 187 0.89 4.66 7.20
N THR A 188 0.71 4.83 5.89
CA THR A 188 1.79 5.16 4.96
C THR A 188 2.48 6.48 5.33
N MET A 189 1.72 7.52 5.71
CA MET A 189 2.28 8.80 6.19
C MET A 189 3.02 8.65 7.52
N MET A 190 2.48 7.89 8.48
CA MET A 190 3.15 7.62 9.76
C MET A 190 4.50 6.95 9.51
N ILE A 191 4.56 5.94 8.65
CA ILE A 191 5.79 5.23 8.29
C ILE A 191 6.85 6.19 7.75
N VAL A 192 6.48 7.13 6.89
CA VAL A 192 7.43 8.15 6.39
C VAL A 192 7.94 9.04 7.49
N ILE A 193 7.06 9.56 8.35
CA ILE A 193 7.48 10.45 9.42
C ILE A 193 8.45 9.72 10.37
N PHE A 194 8.20 8.43 10.62
CA PHE A 194 9.08 7.61 11.44
C PHE A 194 10.42 7.28 10.75
N LEU A 195 10.42 6.97 9.45
CA LEU A 195 11.63 6.61 8.71
C LEU A 195 12.47 7.81 8.27
N GLY A 196 11.84 8.92 7.89
CA GLY A 196 12.53 10.15 7.47
C GLY A 196 13.39 10.77 8.57
N ARG A 197 13.15 10.42 9.84
CA ARG A 197 14.01 10.80 10.97
C ARG A 197 15.21 9.89 11.20
N ARG A 198 15.28 8.72 10.53
CA ARG A 198 16.30 7.68 10.73
C ARG A 198 17.32 7.57 9.59
N TYR A 199 17.10 8.28 8.48
CA TYR A 199 18.05 8.33 7.37
C TYR A 199 18.92 9.59 7.50
N GLU A 200 20.01 9.49 8.25
CA GLU A 200 21.19 10.33 7.99
C GLU A 200 21.85 9.84 6.70
N PRO A 201 22.41 10.73 5.85
CA PRO A 201 23.06 10.32 4.62
C PRO A 201 24.22 9.36 4.94
N VAL A 202 24.12 8.13 4.45
CA VAL A 202 25.25 7.19 4.47
C VAL A 202 26.24 7.68 3.42
N GLY A 203 27.22 8.47 3.87
CA GLY A 203 28.28 9.03 3.06
C GLY A 203 28.99 10.22 3.71
N GLU A 204 29.81 9.93 4.71
CA GLU A 204 31.11 10.61 4.93
C GLU A 204 32.22 9.56 4.86
#